data_AF-A0A5A7YA76-F1
#
_entry.id   AF-A0A5A7YA76-F1
#
_cell.length_a   1.000
_cell.length_b   1.000
_cell.length_c   1.000
_cell.angle_alpha   90.00
_cell.angle_beta   90.00
_cell.angle_gamma   90.00
#
_symmetry.space_group_name_H-M   'P 1'
#
loop_
_entity.id
_entity.type
_entity.pdbx_description
1 polymer ?
#
loop_
_entity_poly.entity_id
_entity_poly.type
_entity_poly.pdbx_seq_one_letter_code
_entity_poly.pdbx_strand_id
1 'polypeptide(L)'
;MRHNAALSTLLEEILQRIARDLPDAVGLSVIARDDHGVEVLAHHGGLHDAVVGVQLRHHRGPIPDALVRRVPVLSPDVLHDARWPDLGPRIRHDVPATLTGAGADIVGAAAVPDTWGPEATVVLAGTLNRPADPATLTTLFDYERLIHAALTAASADVTDALNIVGSRATIEQAKGAIMGRLGCDANRAFTLLRETSQRRNVKLRDVCTALLEDLPLPAVAHGSSTSTPVTPGGTTRRVARCPRTALEEIVDPPTRSS
;
A
#
# COMPACT_ATOMS: atom_id res chain seq x y z
N MET A 1 -3.70 -20.08 1.42
CA MET A 1 -3.15 -20.31 0.06
C MET A 1 -2.13 -21.45 0.10
N ARG A 2 -2.02 -22.32 -0.92
CA ARG A 2 -0.94 -23.32 -0.95
C ARG A 2 0.39 -22.58 -1.16
N HIS A 3 1.37 -22.89 -0.33
CA HIS A 3 2.72 -22.30 -0.36
C HIS A 3 3.31 -22.40 -1.78
N ASN A 4 3.36 -21.28 -2.50
CA ASN A 4 3.87 -21.21 -3.86
C ASN A 4 5.37 -20.97 -3.79
N ALA A 5 6.16 -22.06 -3.79
CA ALA A 5 7.61 -22.00 -3.66
C ALA A 5 8.27 -21.04 -4.67
N ALA A 6 7.74 -20.94 -5.89
CA ALA A 6 8.26 -20.02 -6.90
C ALA A 6 8.03 -18.55 -6.52
N LEU A 7 6.88 -18.22 -5.93
CA LEU A 7 6.61 -16.89 -5.40
C LEU A 7 7.54 -16.55 -4.22
N SER A 8 7.70 -17.46 -3.26
CA SER A 8 8.60 -17.25 -2.11
C SER A 8 10.03 -16.96 -2.58
N THR A 9 10.55 -17.75 -3.53
CA THR A 9 11.88 -17.52 -4.11
C THR A 9 12.00 -16.15 -4.78
N LEU A 10 11.01 -15.75 -5.60
CA LEU A 10 11.03 -14.43 -6.24
C LEU A 10 10.99 -13.28 -5.23
N LEU A 11 10.17 -13.41 -4.19
CA LEU A 11 10.09 -12.41 -3.12
C LEU A 11 11.41 -12.33 -2.34
N GLU A 12 12.06 -13.46 -2.04
CA GLU A 12 13.38 -13.49 -1.41
C GLU A 12 14.45 -12.80 -2.28
N GLU A 13 14.44 -13.00 -3.60
CA GLU A 13 15.34 -12.29 -4.53
C GLU A 13 15.11 -10.76 -4.50
N ILE A 14 13.85 -10.33 -4.43
CA ILE A 14 13.50 -8.92 -4.26
C ILE A 14 14.02 -8.40 -2.92
N LEU A 15 13.82 -9.13 -1.82
CA LEU A 15 14.31 -8.73 -0.50
C LEU A 15 15.85 -8.64 -0.45
N GLN A 16 16.56 -9.57 -1.11
CA GLN A 16 18.01 -9.50 -1.28
C GLN A 16 18.45 -8.27 -2.08
N ARG A 17 17.64 -7.84 -3.05
CA ARG A 17 17.90 -6.61 -3.79
C ARG A 17 17.66 -5.37 -2.91
N ILE A 18 16.59 -5.34 -2.11
CA ILE A 18 16.35 -4.28 -1.13
C ILE A 18 17.52 -4.17 -0.15
N ALA A 19 18.01 -5.30 0.38
CA ALA A 19 19.14 -5.31 1.32
C ALA A 19 20.43 -4.71 0.74
N ARG A 20 20.62 -4.75 -0.59
CA ARG A 20 21.74 -4.07 -1.27
C ARG A 20 21.57 -2.56 -1.34
N ASP A 21 20.33 -2.09 -1.50
CA ASP A 21 20.01 -0.66 -1.58
C ASP A 21 19.81 -0.04 -0.17
N LEU A 22 19.57 -0.88 0.84
CA LEU A 22 19.39 -0.53 2.24
C LEU A 22 20.30 -1.41 3.13
N PRO A 23 21.62 -1.20 3.12
CA PRO A 23 22.59 -2.07 3.80
C PRO A 23 22.44 -2.09 5.32
N ASP A 24 21.78 -1.08 5.88
CA ASP A 24 21.47 -0.99 7.31
C ASP A 24 20.29 -1.87 7.74
N ALA A 25 19.62 -2.54 6.78
CA ALA A 25 18.54 -3.47 7.06
C ALA A 25 19.06 -4.80 7.63
N VAL A 26 18.76 -5.03 8.90
CA VAL A 26 19.12 -6.26 9.64
C VAL A 26 18.03 -7.33 9.57
N GLY A 27 16.84 -6.96 9.10
CA GLY A 27 15.75 -7.88 8.82
C GLY A 27 14.73 -7.26 7.86
N LEU A 28 14.36 -7.99 6.81
CA LEU A 28 13.34 -7.63 5.85
C LEU A 28 12.31 -8.75 5.76
N SER A 29 11.04 -8.40 5.56
CA SER A 29 9.97 -9.40 5.43
C SER A 29 8.82 -8.90 4.58
N VAL A 30 8.21 -9.83 3.85
CA VAL A 30 6.91 -9.64 3.19
C VAL A 30 5.87 -10.41 3.99
N ILE A 31 4.92 -9.70 4.59
CA ILE A 31 3.86 -10.27 5.42
C ILE A 31 2.53 -10.08 4.69
N ALA A 32 1.77 -11.15 4.50
CA ALA A 32 0.41 -11.08 3.99
C ALA A 32 -0.60 -11.32 5.11
N ARG A 33 -1.73 -10.64 5.03
CA ARG A 33 -2.91 -10.91 5.85
C ARG A 33 -4.11 -11.08 4.94
N ASP A 34 -4.83 -12.18 5.13
CA ASP A 34 -6.09 -12.51 4.48
C ASP A 34 -7.11 -12.99 5.53
N ASP A 35 -8.22 -13.59 5.08
CA ASP A 35 -9.27 -14.15 5.94
C ASP A 35 -8.78 -15.33 6.80
N HIS A 36 -7.66 -15.97 6.44
CA HIS A 36 -7.08 -17.12 7.13
C HIS A 36 -6.04 -16.73 8.18
N GLY A 37 -5.64 -15.45 8.23
CA GLY A 37 -4.76 -14.92 9.25
C GLY A 37 -3.58 -14.16 8.65
N VAL A 38 -2.48 -14.12 9.40
CA VAL A 38 -1.24 -13.45 9.00
C VAL A 38 -0.19 -14.50 8.67
N GLU A 39 0.40 -14.42 7.48
CA GLU A 39 1.44 -15.31 6.98
C GLU A 39 2.67 -14.48 6.56
N VAL A 40 3.87 -14.98 6.84
CA VAL A 40 5.12 -14.43 6.30
C VAL A 40 5.41 -15.14 4.98
N LEU A 41 5.37 -14.40 3.86
CA LEU A 41 5.56 -14.94 2.52
C LEU A 41 7.04 -15.12 2.13
N ALA A 42 7.89 -14.22 2.63
CA ALA A 42 9.33 -14.22 2.40
C ALA A 42 10.06 -13.36 3.42
N HIS A 43 11.35 -13.62 3.60
CA HIS A 43 12.20 -12.88 4.53
C HIS A 43 13.66 -12.82 4.08
N HIS A 44 14.42 -11.87 4.64
CA HIS A 44 15.86 -11.75 4.46
C HIS A 44 16.52 -11.11 5.69
N GLY A 45 17.78 -11.45 5.96
CA GLY A 45 18.54 -10.97 7.12
C GLY A 45 18.38 -11.86 8.36
N GLY A 46 19.17 -11.65 9.41
CA GLY A 46 19.21 -12.57 10.58
C GLY A 46 18.12 -12.33 11.63
N LEU A 47 17.51 -11.14 11.67
CA LEU A 47 16.61 -10.72 12.74
C LEU A 47 15.12 -10.76 12.38
N HIS A 48 14.76 -11.11 11.14
CA HIS A 48 13.39 -11.02 10.65
C HIS A 48 12.40 -11.84 11.50
N ASP A 49 12.62 -13.14 11.70
CA ASP A 49 11.64 -14.02 12.37
C ASP A 49 11.43 -13.62 13.83
N ALA A 50 12.52 -13.26 14.52
CA ALA A 50 12.48 -12.89 15.92
C ALA A 50 11.71 -11.57 16.12
N VAL A 51 12.03 -10.54 15.35
CA VAL A 51 11.42 -9.20 15.49
C VAL A 51 10.00 -9.17 14.94
N VAL A 52 9.73 -9.83 13.80
CA VAL A 52 8.37 -9.97 13.25
C VAL A 52 7.50 -10.77 14.22
N GLY A 53 8.03 -11.89 14.76
CA GLY A 53 7.31 -12.73 15.71
C GLY A 53 6.87 -11.98 16.96
N VAL A 54 7.74 -11.17 17.57
CA VAL A 54 7.39 -10.34 18.74
C VAL A 54 6.27 -9.36 18.42
N GLN A 55 6.33 -8.67 17.28
CA GLN A 55 5.30 -7.70 16.90
C GLN A 55 3.94 -8.35 16.67
N LEU A 56 3.91 -9.48 15.95
CA LEU A 56 2.68 -10.20 15.62
C LEU A 56 2.05 -10.85 16.85
N ARG A 57 2.84 -11.47 17.73
CA ARG A 57 2.33 -12.09 18.99
C ARG A 57 1.69 -11.07 19.92
N HIS A 58 2.22 -9.85 19.98
CA HIS A 58 1.73 -8.83 20.90
C HIS A 58 0.81 -7.82 20.24
N HIS A 59 0.63 -7.87 18.92
CA HIS A 59 -0.12 -6.88 18.15
C HIS A 59 0.32 -5.44 18.48
N ARG A 60 1.63 -5.24 18.55
CA ARG A 60 2.28 -3.94 18.82
C ARG A 60 3.45 -3.78 17.87
N GLY A 61 3.64 -2.57 17.35
CA GLY A 61 4.74 -2.24 16.45
C GLY A 61 4.31 -1.84 15.05
N PRO A 62 5.28 -1.48 14.20
CA PRO A 62 5.02 -0.99 12.85
C PRO A 62 4.22 -1.95 11.97
N ILE A 63 4.47 -3.25 12.03
CA ILE A 63 3.82 -4.27 11.19
C ILE A 63 2.32 -4.38 11.49
N PRO A 64 1.88 -4.66 12.74
CA PRO A 64 0.46 -4.76 13.04
C PRO A 64 -0.28 -3.43 12.82
N ASP A 65 0.35 -2.28 13.10
CA ASP A 65 -0.27 -0.97 12.79
C ASP A 65 -0.41 -0.75 11.29
N ALA A 66 0.59 -1.11 10.47
CA ALA A 66 0.51 -1.02 9.01
C ALA A 66 -0.56 -1.95 8.44
N LEU A 67 -0.65 -3.19 8.95
CA LEU A 67 -1.68 -4.15 8.56
C LEU A 67 -3.09 -3.60 8.86
N VAL A 68 -3.33 -3.15 10.09
CA VAL A 68 -4.67 -2.72 10.53
C VAL A 68 -5.06 -1.38 9.91
N ARG A 69 -4.17 -0.39 9.96
CA ARG A 69 -4.49 0.99 9.56
C ARG A 69 -4.32 1.22 8.06
N ARG A 70 -3.63 0.30 7.36
CA ARG A 70 -3.30 0.40 5.93
C ARG A 70 -2.61 1.74 5.59
N VAL A 71 -1.73 2.18 6.48
CA VAL A 71 -0.86 3.34 6.24
C VAL A 71 0.59 2.96 6.53
N PRO A 72 1.56 3.56 5.82
CA PRO A 72 2.98 3.39 6.12
C PRO A 72 3.28 3.81 7.54
N VAL A 73 4.12 3.03 8.22
CA VAL A 73 4.56 3.30 9.58
C VAL A 73 6.07 3.40 9.58
N LEU A 74 6.59 4.54 10.02
CA LEU A 74 8.02 4.78 10.23
C LEU A 74 8.28 4.97 11.71
N SER A 75 9.33 4.33 12.23
CA SER A 75 9.79 4.42 13.61
C SER A 75 11.30 4.68 13.61
N PRO A 76 11.75 5.92 13.88
CA PRO A 76 13.17 6.23 14.00
C PRO A 76 13.85 5.45 15.12
N ASP A 77 13.14 5.19 16.23
CA ASP A 77 13.63 4.35 17.33
C ASP A 77 12.48 3.44 17.79
N VAL A 78 12.47 2.20 17.34
CA VAL A 78 11.42 1.22 17.63
C VAL A 78 11.49 0.68 19.06
N LEU A 79 12.66 0.79 19.72
CA LEU A 79 12.82 0.31 21.10
C LEU A 79 12.28 1.32 22.12
N HIS A 80 12.20 2.60 21.76
CA HIS A 80 11.71 3.68 22.64
C HIS A 80 10.50 4.43 22.07
N ASP A 81 9.82 3.87 21.07
CA ASP A 81 8.65 4.50 20.46
C ASP A 81 7.46 4.56 21.45
N ALA A 82 7.01 5.77 21.77
CA ALA A 82 5.91 6.02 22.70
C ALA A 82 4.56 5.42 22.24
N ARG A 83 4.40 5.10 20.94
CA ARG A 83 3.22 4.41 20.42
C ARG A 83 3.13 2.97 20.92
N TRP A 84 4.26 2.34 21.24
CA TRP A 84 4.34 0.94 21.68
C TRP A 84 5.35 0.79 22.84
N PRO A 85 5.06 1.34 24.03
CA PRO A 85 6.02 1.43 25.13
C PRO A 85 6.55 0.06 25.59
N ASP A 86 5.76 -1.00 25.43
CA ASP A 86 6.14 -2.36 25.83
C ASP A 86 6.96 -3.10 24.77
N LEU A 87 7.07 -2.59 23.54
CA LEU A 87 7.68 -3.31 22.42
C LEU A 87 9.19 -3.46 22.60
N GLY A 88 9.90 -2.38 22.95
CA GLY A 88 11.35 -2.42 23.17
C GLY A 88 11.77 -3.42 24.26
N PRO A 89 11.17 -3.39 25.46
CA PRO A 89 11.42 -4.40 26.49
C PRO A 89 11.17 -5.83 26.00
N ARG A 90 10.12 -6.06 25.21
CA ARG A 90 9.79 -7.39 24.66
C ARG A 90 10.80 -7.84 23.61
N ILE A 91 11.23 -6.97 22.71
CA ILE A 91 12.29 -7.29 21.73
C ILE A 91 13.58 -7.68 22.47
N ARG A 92 13.99 -6.93 23.49
CA ARG A 92 15.19 -7.25 24.28
C ARG A 92 15.10 -8.58 25.05
N HIS A 93 13.90 -8.97 25.45
CA HIS A 93 13.66 -10.21 26.20
C HIS A 93 13.55 -11.43 25.27
N ASP A 94 12.80 -11.29 24.17
CA ASP A 94 12.42 -12.42 23.31
C ASP A 94 13.40 -12.66 22.15
N VAL A 95 14.18 -11.66 21.75
CA VAL A 95 15.19 -11.80 20.70
C VAL A 95 16.51 -12.25 21.34
N PRO A 96 17.02 -13.47 21.01
CA PRO A 96 18.25 -13.96 21.60
C PRO A 96 19.43 -13.02 21.36
N ALA A 97 20.21 -12.75 22.41
CA ALA A 97 21.40 -11.91 22.33
C ALA A 97 22.46 -12.43 21.33
N THR A 98 22.40 -13.71 20.97
CA THR A 98 23.24 -14.32 19.93
C THR A 98 22.91 -13.82 18.52
N LEU A 99 21.67 -13.40 18.27
CA LEU A 99 21.24 -12.82 16.99
C LEU A 99 21.55 -11.32 16.90
N THR A 100 21.67 -10.63 18.04
CA THR A 100 22.03 -9.20 18.11
C THR A 100 23.53 -8.97 18.31
N GLY A 101 24.24 -9.96 18.88
CA GLY A 101 25.67 -9.88 19.25
C GLY A 101 26.66 -9.84 18.07
N ALA A 102 26.18 -9.93 16.83
CA ALA A 102 26.98 -9.80 15.61
C ALA A 102 26.94 -8.38 14.99
N GLY A 103 26.61 -7.34 15.78
CA GLY A 103 26.55 -5.95 15.30
C GLY A 103 25.21 -5.54 14.70
N ALA A 104 24.13 -6.25 15.02
CA ALA A 104 22.78 -5.91 14.63
C ALA A 104 22.05 -5.24 15.81
N ASP A 105 22.46 -4.02 16.13
CA ASP A 105 21.64 -3.16 16.99
C ASP A 105 20.29 -2.98 16.31
N ILE A 106 19.20 -3.13 17.06
CA ILE A 106 17.86 -2.79 16.53
C ILE A 106 17.61 -1.35 16.92
N VAL A 107 17.46 -0.47 15.93
CA VAL A 107 17.20 0.95 16.16
C VAL A 107 15.92 1.36 15.45
N GLY A 108 15.94 1.36 14.12
CA GLY A 108 14.82 1.81 13.31
C GLY A 108 13.92 0.67 12.85
N ALA A 109 12.68 1.00 12.53
CA ALA A 109 11.78 0.09 11.82
C ALA A 109 10.84 0.84 10.89
N ALA A 110 10.49 0.22 9.77
CA ALA A 110 9.54 0.73 8.81
C ALA A 110 8.63 -0.39 8.29
N ALA A 111 7.38 -0.06 8.00
CA ALA A 111 6.40 -0.98 7.42
C ALA A 111 5.57 -0.23 6.38
N VAL A 112 5.56 -0.74 5.15
CA VAL A 112 4.82 -0.18 4.01
C VAL A 112 3.72 -1.17 3.62
N PRO A 113 2.44 -0.82 3.82
CA PRO A 113 1.34 -1.66 3.37
C PRO A 113 1.05 -1.44 1.90
N ASP A 114 0.65 -2.53 1.25
CA ASP A 114 0.02 -2.59 -0.06
C ASP A 114 -1.32 -3.32 0.04
N THR A 115 -2.26 -2.95 -0.81
CA THR A 115 -3.60 -3.54 -0.86
C THR A 115 -3.64 -4.66 -1.89
N TRP A 116 -3.83 -5.88 -1.42
CA TRP A 116 -3.95 -7.08 -2.24
C TRP A 116 -5.42 -7.49 -2.34
N GLY A 117 -6.11 -7.09 -3.41
CA GLY A 117 -7.56 -7.35 -3.53
C GLY A 117 -8.42 -6.60 -2.48
N PRO A 118 -9.71 -6.95 -2.33
CA PRO A 118 -10.61 -6.23 -1.42
C PRO A 118 -10.32 -6.46 0.07
N GLU A 119 -9.90 -7.67 0.45
CA GLU A 119 -9.75 -8.07 1.85
C GLU A 119 -8.31 -8.32 2.30
N ALA A 120 -7.38 -8.63 1.36
CA ALA A 120 -6.01 -8.93 1.73
C ALA A 120 -5.11 -7.68 1.76
N THR A 121 -4.17 -7.69 2.69
CA THR A 121 -3.18 -6.61 2.87
C THR A 121 -1.81 -7.25 2.93
N VAL A 122 -0.88 -6.70 2.16
CA VAL A 122 0.52 -7.11 2.18
C VAL A 122 1.32 -6.00 2.84
N VAL A 123 2.33 -6.34 3.61
CA VAL A 123 3.22 -5.38 4.26
C VAL A 123 4.64 -5.77 3.94
N LEU A 124 5.37 -4.86 3.30
CA LEU A 124 6.83 -4.90 3.25
C LEU A 124 7.36 -4.21 4.51
N ALA A 125 8.09 -4.96 5.33
CA ALA A 125 8.64 -4.47 6.59
C ALA A 125 10.17 -4.55 6.58
N GLY A 126 10.80 -3.58 7.25
CA GLY A 126 12.24 -3.52 7.47
C GLY A 126 12.57 -3.15 8.92
N THR A 127 13.56 -3.85 9.48
CA THR A 127 14.21 -3.56 10.75
C THR A 127 15.63 -3.11 10.46
N LEU A 128 16.08 -2.03 11.10
CA LEU A 128 17.32 -1.32 10.80
C LEU A 128 18.24 -1.23 12.01
N ASN A 129 19.55 -1.18 11.76
CA ASN A 129 20.57 -0.86 12.78
C ASN A 129 20.89 0.62 12.94
N ARG A 130 20.14 1.46 12.23
CA ARG A 130 20.18 2.92 12.36
C ARG A 130 18.77 3.46 12.53
N PRO A 131 18.61 4.74 12.90
CA PRO A 131 17.31 5.35 12.88
C PRO A 131 16.66 5.31 11.50
N ALA A 132 15.41 4.89 11.45
CA ALA A 132 14.62 4.91 10.22
C ALA A 132 14.21 6.35 9.89
N ASP A 133 14.31 6.70 8.62
CA ASP A 133 14.09 8.04 8.09
C ASP A 133 13.16 8.00 6.86
N PRO A 134 12.75 9.15 6.30
CA PRO A 134 11.94 9.17 5.09
C PRO A 134 12.59 8.47 3.89
N ALA A 135 13.92 8.44 3.79
CA ALA A 135 14.62 7.73 2.72
C ALA A 135 14.39 6.21 2.80
N THR A 136 14.35 5.67 4.02
CA THR A 136 13.98 4.27 4.28
C THR A 136 12.60 3.95 3.71
N LEU A 137 11.60 4.81 3.96
CA LEU A 137 10.26 4.62 3.39
C LEU A 137 10.28 4.69 1.86
N THR A 138 10.98 5.67 1.28
CA THR A 138 11.09 5.82 -0.17
C THR A 138 11.63 4.53 -0.81
N THR A 139 12.72 3.97 -0.28
CA THR A 139 13.26 2.70 -0.77
C THR A 139 12.23 1.56 -0.68
N LEU A 140 11.56 1.39 0.46
CA LEU A 140 10.56 0.34 0.60
C LEU A 140 9.37 0.54 -0.35
N PHE A 141 8.93 1.79 -0.58
CA PHE A 141 7.89 2.11 -1.56
C PHE A 141 8.30 1.80 -3.00
N ASP A 142 9.55 2.04 -3.37
CA ASP A 142 10.02 1.73 -4.72
C ASP A 142 9.94 0.23 -5.01
N TYR A 143 10.23 -0.60 -3.99
CA TYR A 143 10.18 -2.06 -4.09
C TYR A 143 8.80 -2.66 -3.84
N GLU A 144 7.90 -1.97 -3.15
CA GLU A 144 6.51 -2.40 -2.94
C GLU A 144 5.84 -2.74 -4.28
N ARG A 145 6.07 -1.94 -5.34
CA ARG A 145 5.53 -2.21 -6.67
C ARG A 145 6.00 -3.53 -7.27
N LEU A 146 7.25 -3.92 -7.04
CA LEU A 146 7.81 -5.17 -7.54
C LEU A 146 7.20 -6.36 -6.80
N ILE A 147 6.97 -6.22 -5.49
CA ILE A 147 6.26 -7.21 -4.67
C ILE A 147 4.82 -7.36 -5.16
N HIS A 148 4.11 -6.25 -5.40
CA HIS A 148 2.75 -6.28 -5.95
C HIS A 148 2.68 -7.02 -7.30
N ALA A 149 3.63 -6.73 -8.20
CA ALA A 149 3.70 -7.40 -9.49
C ALA A 149 3.96 -8.91 -9.35
N ALA A 150 4.90 -9.30 -8.48
CA ALA A 150 5.21 -10.70 -8.18
C ALA A 150 3.98 -11.46 -7.66
N LEU A 151 3.26 -10.86 -6.71
CA LEU A 151 2.03 -11.42 -6.15
C LEU A 151 0.91 -11.54 -7.20
N THR A 152 0.79 -10.56 -8.08
CA THR A 152 -0.17 -10.58 -9.19
C THR A 152 0.14 -11.67 -10.20
N ALA A 153 1.40 -11.80 -10.60
CA ALA A 153 1.83 -12.84 -11.51
C ALA A 153 1.60 -14.24 -10.90
N ALA A 154 1.83 -14.40 -9.59
CA ALA A 154 1.62 -15.67 -8.90
C ALA A 154 0.15 -15.99 -8.62
N SER A 155 -0.73 -14.99 -8.53
CA SER A 155 -2.17 -15.15 -8.32
C SER A 155 -2.96 -15.31 -9.63
N ALA A 156 -2.31 -15.11 -10.77
CA ALA A 156 -2.92 -15.25 -12.08
C ALA A 156 -3.11 -16.72 -12.45
N ASP A 157 -4.23 -17.31 -12.04
CA ASP A 157 -4.98 -18.20 -12.92
C ASP A 157 -5.55 -17.35 -14.10
N VAL A 158 -4.71 -17.12 -15.10
CA VAL A 158 -4.99 -16.70 -16.51
C VAL A 158 -5.86 -15.44 -16.80
N THR A 159 -6.66 -14.84 -15.91
CA THR A 159 -7.70 -13.88 -16.38
C THR A 159 -7.64 -12.44 -15.86
N ASP A 160 -6.98 -12.13 -14.73
CA ASP A 160 -7.15 -10.81 -14.07
C ASP A 160 -6.02 -9.78 -14.23
N ALA A 161 -4.94 -10.10 -14.96
CA ALA A 161 -3.79 -9.20 -15.11
C ALA A 161 -4.09 -7.86 -15.80
N LEU A 162 -5.25 -7.72 -16.47
CA LEU A 162 -5.61 -6.51 -17.22
C LEU A 162 -6.32 -5.44 -16.38
N ASN A 163 -6.76 -5.74 -15.15
CA ASN A 163 -7.55 -4.79 -14.35
C ASN A 163 -6.72 -3.86 -13.43
N ILE A 164 -5.41 -4.09 -13.29
CA ILE A 164 -4.58 -3.43 -12.26
C ILE A 164 -3.89 -2.16 -12.77
N VAL A 165 -3.52 -2.10 -14.06
CA VAL A 165 -2.87 -0.92 -14.67
C VAL A 165 -3.84 0.27 -14.83
N GLY A 166 -5.14 0.01 -14.93
CA GLY A 166 -6.16 1.06 -15.10
C GLY A 166 -6.34 1.95 -13.88
N SER A 167 -6.29 1.38 -12.66
CA SER A 167 -6.68 2.10 -11.44
C SER A 167 -5.78 3.29 -11.08
N ARG A 168 -4.46 3.19 -11.32
CA ARG A 168 -3.50 4.27 -11.05
C ARG A 168 -3.53 5.36 -12.12
N ALA A 169 -3.73 5.01 -13.38
CA ALA A 169 -3.92 5.99 -14.45
C ALA A 169 -5.17 6.85 -14.21
N THR A 170 -6.28 6.22 -13.81
CA THR A 170 -7.54 6.90 -13.51
C THR A 170 -7.42 7.87 -12.31
N ILE A 171 -6.72 7.48 -11.24
CA ILE A 171 -6.54 8.36 -10.07
C ILE A 171 -5.65 9.56 -10.42
N GLU A 172 -4.57 9.37 -11.17
CA GLU A 172 -3.68 10.46 -11.59
C GLU A 172 -4.37 11.41 -12.59
N GLN A 173 -5.17 10.89 -13.52
CA GLN A 173 -5.98 11.69 -14.43
C GLN A 173 -7.04 12.52 -13.69
N ALA A 174 -7.75 11.90 -12.73
CA ALA A 174 -8.73 12.60 -11.89
C ALA A 174 -8.08 13.71 -11.07
N LYS A 175 -6.90 13.44 -10.48
CA LYS A 175 -6.12 14.43 -9.74
C LYS A 175 -5.72 15.61 -10.64
N GLY A 176 -5.22 15.33 -11.85
CA GLY A 176 -4.87 16.36 -12.84
C GLY A 176 -6.08 17.20 -13.28
N ALA A 177 -7.25 16.58 -13.46
CA ALA A 177 -8.47 17.29 -13.81
C ALA A 177 -8.95 18.24 -12.68
N ILE A 178 -8.86 17.81 -11.42
CA ILE A 178 -9.17 18.67 -10.26
C ILE A 178 -8.18 19.82 -10.13
N MET A 179 -6.88 19.55 -10.31
CA MET A 179 -5.84 20.60 -10.32
C MET A 179 -6.11 21.66 -11.38
N GLY A 180 -6.41 21.24 -12.62
CA GLY A 180 -6.70 22.15 -13.72
C GLY A 180 -7.99 22.97 -13.54
N ARG A 181 -8.99 22.41 -12.86
CA ARG A 181 -10.30 23.05 -12.69
C ARG A 181 -10.40 23.94 -11.46
N LEU A 182 -9.73 23.58 -10.36
CA LEU A 182 -9.74 24.32 -9.10
C LEU A 182 -8.49 25.18 -8.88
N GLY A 183 -7.49 25.09 -9.76
CA GLY A 183 -6.22 25.80 -9.62
C GLY A 183 -5.42 25.40 -8.38
N CYS A 184 -5.67 24.19 -7.85
CA CYS A 184 -5.01 23.70 -6.63
C CYS A 184 -3.84 22.76 -6.93
N ASP A 185 -2.96 22.58 -5.96
CA ASP A 185 -1.86 21.62 -6.08
C ASP A 185 -2.34 20.16 -6.00
N ALA A 186 -1.42 19.24 -6.31
CA ALA A 186 -1.70 17.81 -6.36
C ALA A 186 -2.10 17.23 -4.99
N ASN A 187 -1.56 17.76 -3.89
CA ASN A 187 -1.86 17.29 -2.54
C ASN A 187 -3.29 17.67 -2.14
N ARG A 188 -3.70 18.90 -2.46
CA ARG A 188 -5.06 19.38 -2.22
C ARG A 188 -6.06 18.64 -3.10
N ALA A 189 -5.75 18.42 -4.38
CA ALA A 189 -6.59 17.65 -5.30
C ALA A 189 -6.80 16.20 -4.81
N PHE A 190 -5.73 15.53 -4.37
CA PHE A 190 -5.83 14.17 -3.84
C PHE A 190 -6.64 14.11 -2.53
N THR A 191 -6.50 15.13 -1.68
CA THR A 191 -7.27 15.26 -0.43
C THR A 191 -8.77 15.35 -0.72
N LEU A 192 -9.19 16.14 -1.70
CA LEU A 192 -10.60 16.28 -2.10
C LEU A 192 -11.19 14.97 -2.65
N LEU A 193 -10.44 14.24 -3.47
CA LEU A 193 -10.86 12.92 -3.97
C LEU A 193 -11.02 11.92 -2.81
N ARG A 194 -10.10 11.94 -1.84
CA ARG A 194 -10.15 11.10 -0.64
C ARG A 194 -11.34 11.44 0.25
N GLU A 195 -11.60 12.72 0.50
CA GLU A 195 -12.76 13.17 1.29
C GLU A 195 -14.07 12.74 0.63
N THR A 196 -14.15 12.82 -0.70
CA THR A 196 -15.35 12.40 -1.47
C THR A 196 -15.55 10.88 -1.41
N SER A 197 -14.47 10.11 -1.55
CA SER A 197 -14.46 8.65 -1.37
C SER A 197 -14.97 8.25 0.02
N GLN A 198 -14.49 8.94 1.07
CA GLN A 198 -14.89 8.70 2.45
C GLN A 198 -16.35 9.08 2.71
N ARG A 199 -16.84 10.24 2.23
CA ARG A 199 -18.25 10.64 2.40
C ARG A 199 -19.22 9.67 1.73
N ARG A 200 -18.84 9.13 0.56
CA ARG A 200 -19.71 8.23 -0.22
C ARG A 200 -19.56 6.76 0.15
N ASN A 201 -18.54 6.41 0.93
CA ASN A 201 -18.18 5.03 1.27
C ASN A 201 -18.02 4.15 0.01
N VAL A 202 -17.36 4.68 -1.01
CA VAL A 202 -17.08 4.00 -2.30
C VAL A 202 -15.58 4.02 -2.53
N LYS A 203 -15.04 3.01 -3.23
CA LYS A 203 -13.60 2.94 -3.52
C LYS A 203 -13.15 4.17 -4.29
N LEU A 204 -12.00 4.74 -3.90
CA LEU A 204 -11.44 5.96 -4.50
C LEU A 204 -11.33 5.87 -6.03
N ARG A 205 -10.96 4.70 -6.55
CA ARG A 205 -10.88 4.46 -8.00
C ARG A 205 -12.23 4.67 -8.70
N ASP A 206 -13.33 4.21 -8.10
CA ASP A 206 -14.66 4.28 -8.69
C ASP A 206 -15.18 5.73 -8.62
N VAL A 207 -14.80 6.48 -7.58
CA VAL A 207 -15.01 7.93 -7.49
C VAL A 207 -14.24 8.68 -8.58
N CYS A 208 -12.98 8.32 -8.82
CA CYS A 208 -12.16 8.91 -9.89
C CYS A 208 -12.71 8.58 -11.29
N THR A 209 -13.19 7.34 -11.51
CA THR A 209 -13.85 6.95 -12.76
C THR A 209 -15.11 7.79 -12.99
N ALA A 210 -16.01 7.86 -11.99
CA ALA A 210 -17.23 8.65 -12.09
C ALA A 210 -16.94 10.14 -12.36
N LEU A 211 -15.92 10.70 -11.69
CA LEU A 211 -15.50 12.08 -11.92
C LEU A 211 -15.05 12.34 -13.36
N LEU A 212 -14.28 11.42 -13.94
CA LEU A 212 -13.77 11.54 -15.30
C LEU A 212 -14.85 11.32 -16.36
N GLU A 213 -15.87 10.49 -16.07
CA GLU A 213 -17.06 10.33 -16.91
C GLU A 213 -17.95 11.58 -16.93
N ASP A 214 -17.97 12.35 -15.84
CA ASP A 214 -18.74 13.60 -15.71
C ASP A 214 -18.06 14.84 -16.28
N LEU A 215 -16.77 14.74 -16.62
CA LEU A 215 -16.00 15.84 -17.22
C LEU A 215 -16.25 15.88 -18.75
N PRO A 216 -16.73 17.00 -19.32
CA PRO A 216 -16.61 17.20 -20.77
C PRO A 216 -15.13 17.43 -21.09
N LEU A 217 -14.41 16.35 -21.40
CA LEU A 217 -12.99 16.41 -21.73
C LEU A 217 -12.79 17.21 -23.04
N PRO A 218 -11.90 18.21 -23.10
CA PRO A 218 -11.31 18.60 -24.37
C PRO A 218 -10.44 17.43 -24.87
N ALA A 219 -10.67 17.00 -26.11
CA ALA A 219 -9.97 15.89 -26.72
C ALA A 219 -8.45 16.17 -26.77
N VAL A 220 -7.69 15.58 -25.84
CA VAL A 220 -6.25 15.46 -25.98
C VAL A 220 -5.99 14.18 -26.78
N ALA A 221 -5.80 14.36 -28.09
CA ALA A 221 -5.46 13.30 -29.03
C ALA A 221 -4.21 12.54 -28.58
N HIS A 222 -4.40 11.30 -28.14
CA HIS A 222 -3.34 10.30 -28.11
C HIS A 222 -3.56 9.38 -29.32
N GLY A 223 -2.47 9.21 -30.08
CA GLY A 223 -2.44 8.53 -31.37
C GLY A 223 -3.15 7.17 -31.35
N SER A 224 -3.89 6.97 -32.43
CA SER A 224 -4.69 5.81 -32.79
C SER A 224 -3.94 4.47 -32.71
N SER A 225 -4.48 3.53 -31.95
CA SER A 225 -4.52 2.11 -32.32
C SER A 225 -5.89 1.53 -31.98
N THR A 226 -6.53 0.97 -33.00
CA THR A 226 -7.91 0.51 -33.07
C THR A 226 -8.22 -0.61 -32.08
N SER A 227 -9.24 -0.42 -31.22
CA SER A 227 -9.88 -1.49 -30.45
C SER A 227 -11.27 -1.78 -31.01
N THR A 228 -11.57 -3.06 -31.16
CA THR A 228 -12.91 -3.60 -31.41
C THR A 228 -13.78 -3.44 -30.16
N PRO A 229 -15.09 -3.18 -30.29
CA PRO A 229 -15.93 -2.87 -29.13
C PRO A 229 -16.27 -4.15 -28.36
N VAL A 230 -15.89 -4.20 -27.08
CA VAL A 230 -16.36 -5.20 -26.12
C VAL A 230 -17.68 -4.70 -25.53
N THR A 231 -18.76 -5.44 -25.79
CA THR A 231 -20.11 -5.14 -25.30
C THR A 231 -20.25 -5.53 -23.82
N PRO A 232 -20.69 -4.64 -22.92
CA PRO A 232 -20.84 -4.98 -21.50
C PRO A 232 -22.07 -5.86 -21.21
N GLY A 233 -21.87 -6.89 -20.37
CA GLY A 233 -22.91 -7.77 -19.84
C GLY A 233 -23.87 -7.08 -18.86
N GLY A 234 -25.11 -7.58 -18.80
CA GLY A 234 -26.32 -6.84 -18.42
C GLY A 234 -26.65 -6.59 -16.94
N THR A 235 -25.70 -6.59 -16.00
CA THR A 235 -26.06 -6.46 -14.55
C THR A 235 -25.61 -5.17 -13.85
N THR A 236 -24.97 -4.22 -14.54
CA THR A 236 -24.53 -2.93 -13.94
C THR A 236 -25.50 -1.77 -14.16
N ARG A 237 -26.69 -2.00 -14.73
CA ARG A 237 -27.58 -0.92 -15.23
C ARG A 237 -28.44 -0.23 -14.16
N ARG A 238 -28.19 -0.40 -12.86
CA ARG A 238 -29.09 0.12 -11.80
C ARG A 238 -28.49 1.05 -10.74
N VAL A 239 -27.32 1.64 -11.00
CA VAL A 239 -26.78 2.73 -10.16
C VAL A 239 -26.53 4.03 -10.96
N ALA A 240 -26.92 4.06 -12.25
CA ALA A 240 -26.90 5.26 -13.10
C ALA A 240 -28.08 6.23 -12.83
N ARG A 241 -28.22 6.65 -11.57
CA ARG A 241 -28.98 7.84 -11.13
C ARG A 241 -28.15 8.44 -9.99
N CYS A 242 -27.45 9.56 -10.08
CA CYS A 242 -27.50 10.71 -10.97
C CYS A 242 -26.03 11.25 -11.06
N PRO A 243 -25.38 11.27 -12.23
CA PRO A 243 -23.94 11.57 -12.34
C PRO A 243 -23.58 13.00 -11.93
N ARG A 244 -24.49 13.95 -12.21
CA ARG A 244 -24.32 15.40 -12.02
C ARG A 244 -23.89 15.85 -10.61
N THR A 245 -24.15 15.06 -9.58
CA THR A 245 -23.93 15.40 -8.16
C THR A 245 -22.47 15.33 -7.69
N ALA A 246 -21.55 14.67 -8.41
CA ALA A 246 -20.16 14.47 -7.95
C ALA A 246 -19.28 15.72 -8.11
N LEU A 247 -19.40 16.41 -9.25
CA LEU A 247 -18.63 17.62 -9.54
C LEU A 247 -19.14 18.84 -8.75
N GLU A 248 -20.46 18.99 -8.61
CA GLU A 248 -21.06 20.13 -7.89
C GLU A 248 -20.69 20.11 -6.38
N GLU A 249 -20.64 18.94 -5.73
CA GLU A 249 -20.24 18.80 -4.32
C GLU A 249 -18.75 19.05 -4.04
N ILE A 250 -17.88 18.90 -5.04
CA ILE A 250 -16.43 19.13 -4.90
C ILE A 250 -16.13 20.63 -5.10
N VAL A 251 -16.91 21.30 -5.94
CA VAL A 251 -16.75 22.73 -6.26
C VAL A 251 -17.43 23.63 -5.22
N ASP A 252 -18.56 23.22 -4.65
CA ASP A 252 -19.34 24.05 -3.71
C ASP A 252 -19.86 23.22 -2.51
N PRO A 253 -19.07 23.08 -1.42
CA PRO A 253 -19.47 22.32 -0.25
C PRO A 253 -20.58 23.06 0.52
N PRO A 254 -21.68 22.40 0.94
CA PRO A 254 -22.75 23.07 1.67
C PRO A 254 -22.23 23.67 2.98
N THR A 255 -22.49 24.96 3.18
CA THR A 255 -22.13 25.68 4.40
C THR A 255 -22.89 25.08 5.59
N ARG A 256 -22.14 24.66 6.62
CA ARG A 256 -22.74 24.21 7.89
C ARG A 256 -23.52 25.37 8.50
N SER A 257 -24.84 25.27 8.52
CA SER A 257 -25.68 26.07 9.40
C SER A 257 -25.50 25.55 10.83
N SER A 258 -25.37 26.49 11.77
CA SER A 258 -25.00 26.32 13.20
C SER A 258 -25.82 25.30 13.98
#